data_AF-A0A1U9K730-F1
#
_entry.id   AF-A0A1U9K730-F1
#
_cell.length_a   1.000
_cell.length_b   1.000
_cell.length_c   1.000
_cell.angle_alpha   90.00
_cell.angle_beta   90.00
_cell.angle_gamma   90.00
#
_symmetry.space_group_name_H-M   'P 1'
#
loop_
_entity.id
_entity.type
_entity.pdbx_description
1 polymer ?
#
loop_
_entity_poly.entity_id
_entity_poly.type
_entity_poly.pdbx_seq_one_letter_code
_entity_poly.pdbx_strand_id
1 'polypeptide(L)'
;MDKRKEKNLLERMMNPLYLPLYTAVPVAVVRLVHTHYYGPLHTVDFVTFLLALLALFATGVLGVTAHEKGWKLFGGLYLFCGVAFSVCGIGLIER
;
A
#
# COMPACT_ATOMS: atom_id res chain seq x y z
N MET A 1 -9.75 32.92 8.98
CA MET A 1 -9.61 31.49 8.63
C MET A 1 -8.96 30.81 9.82
N ASP A 2 -9.66 29.88 10.46
CA ASP A 2 -9.34 29.39 11.81
C ASP A 2 -8.13 28.44 11.77
N LYS A 3 -6.99 28.84 12.37
CA LYS A 3 -5.74 28.05 12.40
C LYS A 3 -5.94 26.63 12.95
N ARG A 4 -7.02 26.41 13.71
CA ARG A 4 -7.40 25.10 14.26
C ARG A 4 -7.95 24.15 13.19
N LYS A 5 -8.63 24.66 12.14
CA LYS A 5 -9.11 23.84 11.01
C LYS A 5 -7.96 23.39 10.11
N GLU A 6 -6.96 24.25 9.89
CA GLU A 6 -5.80 23.96 9.05
C GLU A 6 -4.93 22.84 9.66
N LYS A 7 -4.74 22.86 10.98
CA LYS A 7 -4.00 21.82 11.71
C LYS A 7 -4.68 20.44 11.62
N ASN A 8 -6.00 20.40 11.76
CA ASN A 8 -6.80 19.18 11.60
C ASN A 8 -6.79 18.63 10.16
N LEU A 9 -6.68 19.52 9.16
CA LEU A 9 -6.59 19.15 7.75
C LEU A 9 -5.20 18.57 7.43
N LEU A 10 -4.15 19.18 7.96
CA LEU A 10 -2.79 18.65 7.92
C LEU A 10 -2.68 17.32 8.66
N GLU A 11 -3.25 17.14 9.85
CA GLU A 11 -3.28 15.85 10.55
C GLU A 11 -4.09 14.77 9.80
N ARG A 12 -5.18 15.14 9.11
CA ARG A 12 -5.92 14.22 8.24
C ARG A 12 -5.16 13.86 6.96
N MET A 13 -4.48 14.82 6.33
CA MET A 13 -3.68 14.59 5.12
C MET A 13 -2.37 13.84 5.41
N MET A 14 -1.76 14.12 6.56
CA MET A 14 -0.53 13.50 7.04
C MET A 14 -0.83 12.27 7.92
N ASN A 15 -2.08 11.79 7.89
CA ASN A 15 -2.46 10.58 8.59
C ASN A 15 -1.62 9.43 8.03
N PRO A 16 -0.80 8.74 8.85
CA PRO A 16 0.12 7.70 8.39
C PRO A 16 -0.57 6.56 7.61
N LEU A 17 -1.91 6.48 7.65
CA LEU A 17 -2.69 5.59 6.78
C LEU A 17 -2.63 5.93 5.28
N TYR A 18 -2.48 7.20 4.89
CA TYR A 18 -2.42 7.59 3.48
C TYR A 18 -1.03 7.43 2.87
N LEU A 19 0.02 7.41 3.70
CA LEU A 19 1.40 7.28 3.24
C LEU A 19 1.61 6.02 2.39
N PRO A 20 1.14 4.83 2.82
CA PRO A 20 1.23 3.61 2.02
C PRO A 20 0.39 3.64 0.74
N LEU A 21 -0.67 4.44 0.69
CA LEU A 21 -1.45 4.60 -0.53
C LEU A 21 -0.63 5.27 -1.64
N TYR A 22 0.07 6.35 -1.29
CA TYR A 22 0.85 7.14 -2.25
C TYR A 22 2.22 6.52 -2.55
N THR A 23 2.73 5.64 -1.68
CA THR A 23 4.07 5.09 -1.81
C THR A 23 4.08 3.59 -2.10
N ALA A 24 3.32 2.78 -1.36
CA ALA A 24 3.37 1.32 -1.49
C ALA A 24 2.65 0.80 -2.72
N VAL A 25 1.49 1.39 -3.10
CA VAL A 25 0.75 0.97 -4.30
C VAL A 25 1.54 1.23 -5.60
N PRO A 26 2.07 2.44 -5.86
CA PRO A 26 2.84 2.69 -7.08
C PRO A 26 4.13 1.86 -7.11
N VAL A 27 4.80 1.71 -5.98
CA VAL A 27 6.01 0.88 -5.88
C VAL A 27 5.70 -0.58 -6.19
N ALA A 28 4.64 -1.16 -5.61
CA ALA A 28 4.24 -2.54 -5.89
C ALA A 28 3.91 -2.75 -7.39
N VAL A 29 3.18 -1.81 -8.01
CA VAL A 29 2.83 -1.86 -9.44
C VAL A 29 4.07 -1.74 -10.32
N VAL A 30 4.93 -0.75 -10.09
CA VAL A 30 6.15 -0.53 -10.89
C VAL A 30 7.07 -1.74 -10.78
N ARG A 31 7.23 -2.31 -9.58
CA ARG A 31 8.05 -3.51 -9.39
C ARG A 31 7.47 -4.72 -10.10
N LEU A 32 6.16 -4.94 -10.01
CA LEU A 32 5.50 -6.07 -10.70
C LEU A 32 5.70 -5.97 -12.22
N VAL A 33 5.53 -4.78 -12.80
CA VAL A 33 5.77 -4.53 -14.24
C VAL A 33 7.25 -4.72 -14.57
N HIS A 34 8.15 -4.18 -13.75
CA HIS A 34 9.58 -4.26 -14.01
C HIS A 34 10.10 -5.70 -13.96
N THR A 35 9.68 -6.49 -12.98
CA THR A 35 10.03 -7.92 -12.89
C THR A 35 9.43 -8.72 -14.05
N HIS A 36 8.24 -8.34 -14.54
CA HIS A 36 7.63 -8.99 -15.71
C HIS A 36 8.38 -8.70 -17.02
N TYR A 37 8.89 -7.48 -17.20
CA TYR A 37 9.56 -7.05 -18.45
C TYR A 37 11.07 -7.26 -18.47
N TYR A 38 11.75 -7.10 -17.33
CA TYR A 38 13.22 -7.08 -17.24
C TYR A 38 13.80 -8.30 -16.49
N GLY A 39 12.95 -9.23 -16.05
CA GLY A 39 13.35 -10.44 -15.32
C GLY A 39 13.52 -10.23 -13.81
N PRO A 40 13.83 -11.31 -13.07
CA PRO A 40 13.96 -11.27 -11.61
C PRO A 40 15.16 -10.42 -11.23
N LEU A 41 14.91 -9.30 -10.58
CA LEU A 41 15.94 -8.45 -10.01
C LEU A 41 16.17 -8.78 -8.53
N HIS A 42 17.45 -8.69 -8.16
CA HIS A 42 18.04 -9.11 -6.89
C HIS A 42 17.32 -8.65 -5.62
N THR A 43 17.61 -9.36 -4.53
CA THR A 43 17.20 -9.25 -3.11
C THR A 43 16.61 -7.90 -2.64
N VAL A 44 17.16 -6.76 -3.08
CA VAL A 44 16.64 -5.42 -2.76
C VAL A 44 15.20 -5.23 -3.27
N ASP A 45 14.89 -5.74 -4.45
CA ASP A 45 13.57 -5.60 -5.08
C ASP A 45 12.53 -6.45 -4.35
N PHE A 46 12.91 -7.66 -3.95
CA PHE A 46 12.10 -8.52 -3.12
C PHE A 46 11.80 -7.88 -1.75
N VAL A 47 12.82 -7.31 -1.09
CA VAL A 47 12.65 -6.63 0.20
C VAL A 47 11.74 -5.39 0.05
N THR A 48 11.92 -4.61 -1.01
CA THR A 48 11.08 -3.42 -1.27
C THR A 48 9.62 -3.82 -1.54
N PHE A 49 9.41 -4.91 -2.28
CA PHE A 49 8.09 -5.48 -2.54
C PHE A 49 7.43 -6.00 -1.26
N LEU A 50 8.19 -6.70 -0.41
CA LEU A 50 7.72 -7.18 0.89
C LEU A 50 7.31 -6.02 1.81
N LEU A 51 8.10 -4.94 1.85
CA LEU A 51 7.77 -3.73 2.61
C LEU A 51 6.51 -3.06 2.09
N ALA A 52 6.31 -3.00 0.76
CA ALA A 52 5.09 -2.46 0.16
C ALA A 52 3.85 -3.30 0.53
N LEU A 53 3.97 -4.63 0.53
CA LEU A 53 2.92 -5.53 0.97
C LEU A 53 2.57 -5.34 2.45
N LEU A 54 3.59 -5.29 3.32
CA LEU A 54 3.41 -5.03 4.75
C LEU A 54 2.70 -3.70 5.00
N ALA A 55 3.08 -2.66 4.25
CA ALA A 55 2.45 -1.35 4.36
C ALA A 55 0.98 -1.38 3.90
N LEU A 56 0.64 -2.11 2.83
CA LEU A 56 -0.72 -2.33 2.35
C LEU A 56 -1.58 -3.12 3.34
N PHE A 57 -1.03 -4.17 3.95
CA PHE A 57 -1.73 -4.95 4.96
C PHE A 57 -1.95 -4.14 6.23
N ALA A 58 -0.93 -3.41 6.70
CA ALA A 58 -1.04 -2.55 7.86
C ALA A 58 -2.12 -1.48 7.67
N THR A 59 -2.14 -0.78 6.53
CA THR A 59 -3.19 0.23 6.25
C THR A 59 -4.54 -0.39 5.96
N GLY A 60 -4.57 -1.56 5.34
CA GLY A 60 -5.78 -2.32 5.13
C GLY A 60 -6.48 -2.68 6.44
N VAL A 61 -5.74 -3.28 7.37
CA VAL A 61 -6.23 -3.61 8.71
C VAL A 61 -6.69 -2.34 9.45
N LEU A 62 -5.85 -1.30 9.49
CA LEU A 62 -6.20 -0.05 10.16
C LEU A 62 -7.45 0.60 9.54
N GLY A 63 -7.58 0.58 8.21
CA GLY A 63 -8.75 1.10 7.49
C GLY A 63 -10.04 0.32 7.79
N VAL A 64 -9.98 -1.02 7.87
CA VAL A 64 -11.15 -1.84 8.22
C VAL A 64 -11.56 -1.65 9.68
N THR A 65 -10.61 -1.38 10.58
CA THR A 65 -10.89 -1.08 11.99
C THR A 65 -11.39 0.35 12.23
N ALA A 66 -11.30 1.24 11.23
CA ALA A 66 -11.75 2.62 11.36
C ALA A 66 -13.29 2.71 11.48
N HIS A 67 -13.75 3.65 12.30
CA HIS A 67 -15.18 3.82 12.60
C HIS A 67 -15.95 4.53 11.46
N GLU A 68 -15.25 5.21 10.56
CA GLU A 68 -15.83 5.91 9.41
C GLU A 68 -16.06 4.94 8.23
N LYS A 69 -17.31 4.86 7.72
CA LYS A 69 -17.70 3.93 6.63
C LYS A 69 -16.82 4.02 5.38
N GLY A 70 -16.35 5.21 5.02
CA GLY A 70 -15.49 5.41 3.84
C GLY A 70 -14.15 4.69 3.98
N TRP A 71 -13.55 4.74 5.16
CA TRP A 71 -12.24 4.14 5.43
C TRP A 71 -12.29 2.63 5.49
N LYS A 72 -13.43 2.04 5.88
CA LYS A 72 -13.63 0.59 5.81
C LYS A 72 -13.56 0.06 4.37
N LEU A 73 -14.12 0.81 3.43
CA LEU A 73 -14.08 0.44 2.01
C LEU A 73 -12.64 0.49 1.47
N PHE A 74 -11.92 1.57 1.78
CA PHE A 74 -10.50 1.71 1.40
C PHE A 74 -9.63 0.63 2.06
N GLY A 75 -9.84 0.34 3.35
CA GLY A 75 -9.14 -0.72 4.06
C GLY A 75 -9.36 -2.10 3.43
N GLY A 76 -10.60 -2.42 3.07
CA GLY A 76 -10.92 -3.66 2.35
C GLY A 76 -10.25 -3.73 0.98
N LEU A 77 -10.22 -2.62 0.24
CA LEU A 77 -9.53 -2.53 -1.06
C LEU A 77 -8.02 -2.74 -0.92
N TYR A 78 -7.39 -2.19 0.13
CA TYR A 78 -5.96 -2.37 0.39
C TYR A 78 -5.61 -3.82 0.74
N LEU A 79 -6.45 -4.49 1.54
CA LEU A 79 -6.28 -5.92 1.82
C LEU A 79 -6.42 -6.74 0.54
N PHE A 80 -7.42 -6.44 -0.30
CA PHE A 80 -7.60 -7.12 -1.58
C PHE A 80 -6.38 -6.93 -2.50
N CYS A 81 -5.88 -5.70 -2.65
CA CYS A 81 -4.67 -5.41 -3.42
C CYS A 81 -3.43 -6.11 -2.84
N GLY A 82 -3.26 -6.12 -1.52
CA GLY A 82 -2.15 -6.80 -0.85
C GLY A 82 -2.14 -8.31 -1.13
N VAL A 83 -3.30 -8.96 -1.09
CA VAL A 83 -3.44 -10.39 -1.46
C VAL A 83 -3.15 -10.59 -2.94
N ALA A 84 -3.73 -9.78 -3.83
CA ALA A 84 -3.52 -9.90 -5.27
C ALA A 84 -2.06 -9.72 -5.66
N PHE A 85 -1.37 -8.71 -5.11
CA PHE A 85 0.05 -8.50 -5.35
C PHE A 85 0.88 -9.65 -4.78
N SER A 86 0.56 -10.17 -3.59
CA SER A 86 1.27 -11.32 -3.02
C SER A 86 1.21 -12.55 -3.93
N VAL A 87 0.02 -12.88 -4.45
CA VAL A 87 -0.17 -14.01 -5.37
C VAL A 87 0.60 -13.79 -6.69
N CYS A 88 0.48 -12.60 -7.29
CA CYS A 88 1.20 -12.28 -8.52
C CYS A 88 2.72 -12.26 -8.30
N GLY A 89 3.20 -11.75 -7.17
CA GLY A 89 4.62 -11.68 -6.83
C GLY A 89 5.24 -13.07 -6.67
N ILE A 90 4.56 -14.00 -5.97
CA ILE A 90 5.02 -15.38 -5.83
C ILE A 90 5.08 -16.07 -7.21
N GLY A 91 4.03 -15.93 -8.02
CA GLY A 91 4.00 -16.53 -9.36
C GLY A 91 5.03 -15.94 -10.34
N LEU A 92 5.55 -14.74 -10.06
CA LEU A 92 6.62 -14.10 -10.83
C LEU A 92 8.03 -14.53 -10.35
N ILE A 93 8.16 -14.99 -9.11
CA ILE A 93 9.41 -15.49 -8.52
C ILE A 93 9.65 -16.96 -8.88
N GLU A 94 8.59 -17.76 -9.03
CA GLU A 94 8.68 -19.18 -9.40
C GLU A 94 8.91 -19.42 -10.90
N ARG A 95 8.96 -18.36 -11.72
CA ARG A 95 9.04 -18.45 -13.19
C ARG A 95 10.44 -18.08 -13.70
#